data_AF-A0AAE3LKY7-F1
#
_entry.id   AF-A0AAE3LKY7-F1
#
_cell.length_a   1.000
_cell.length_b   1.000
_cell.length_c   1.000
_cell.angle_alpha   90.00
_cell.angle_beta   90.00
_cell.angle_gamma   90.00
#
_symmetry.space_group_name_H-M   'P 1'
#
loop_
_entity.id
_entity.type
_entity.pdbx_description
1 polymer ?
#
loop_
_entity_poly.entity_id
_entity_poly.type
_entity_poly.pdbx_seq_one_letter_code
_entity_poly.pdbx_strand_id
1 'polypeptide(L)' 'MNKSRRKYDAKRAEVVKFLANKFNCTPEYIRSVIHPDSTVNWLRSDEIRREYKEKYEAIRNILS' A
#
# COMPACT_ATOMS: atom_id res chain seq x y z
N MET A 1 15.23 18.99 2.70
CA MET A 1 14.42 17.81 2.30
C MET A 1 14.41 16.79 3.43
N ASN A 2 13.24 16.56 4.05
CA ASN A 2 13.12 15.73 5.26
C ASN A 2 13.46 14.25 4.97
N LYS A 3 14.56 13.74 5.53
CA LYS A 3 15.07 12.37 5.31
C LYS A 3 14.03 11.27 5.63
N SER A 4 13.11 11.53 6.55
CA SER A 4 12.07 10.57 6.96
C SER A 4 11.01 10.30 5.89
N ARG A 5 10.67 11.30 5.05
CA ARG A 5 9.65 11.16 4.00
C ARG A 5 10.08 10.19 2.88
N ARG A 6 11.35 10.23 2.46
CA ARG A 6 11.89 9.35 1.41
C ARG A 6 11.95 7.87 1.82
N LYS A 7 12.30 7.58 3.09
CA LYS A 7 12.27 6.20 3.61
C LYS A 7 10.84 5.64 3.64
N TYR A 8 9.87 6.50 3.93
CA TYR A 8 8.45 6.17 3.91
C TYR A 8 7.95 5.79 2.50
N ASP A 9 8.32 6.57 1.49
CA ASP A 9 7.97 6.29 0.08
C ASP A 9 8.58 4.98 -0.42
N ALA A 10 9.83 4.66 -0.05
CA ALA A 10 10.49 3.42 -0.45
C ALA A 10 9.78 2.18 0.12
N LYS A 11 9.51 2.16 1.43
CA LYS A 11 8.77 1.06 2.10
C LYS A 11 7.35 0.91 1.57
N ARG A 12 6.66 2.03 1.31
CA ARG A 12 5.33 2.02 0.68
C ARG A 12 5.38 1.38 -0.70
N ALA A 13 6.39 1.70 -1.51
CA ALA A 13 6.56 1.10 -2.83
C ALA A 13 6.81 -0.42 -2.77
N GLU A 14 7.55 -0.91 -1.76
CA GLU A 14 7.75 -2.35 -1.54
C GLU A 14 6.44 -3.07 -1.20
N VAL A 15 5.64 -2.52 -0.28
CA VAL A 15 4.32 -3.09 0.06
C VAL A 15 3.41 -3.13 -1.16
N VAL A 16 3.41 -2.06 -1.96
CA VAL A 16 2.62 -2.00 -3.21
C VAL A 16 3.05 -3.10 -4.19
N LYS A 17 4.37 -3.32 -4.39
CA LYS A 17 4.87 -4.40 -5.25
C LYS A 17 4.51 -5.80 -4.72
N PHE A 18 4.60 -5.99 -3.40
CA PHE A 18 4.22 -7.25 -2.77
C PHE A 18 2.74 -7.57 -3.01
N LEU A 19 1.85 -6.61 -2.78
CA LEU A 19 0.41 -6.79 -3.01
C LEU A 19 0.10 -7.00 -4.49
N ALA A 20 0.75 -6.25 -5.39
CA ALA A 20 0.60 -6.43 -6.83
C ALA A 20 0.90 -7.87 -7.27
N ASN A 21 2.03 -8.43 -6.81
CA ASN A 21 2.37 -9.83 -7.07
C ASN A 21 1.39 -10.81 -6.44
N LYS A 22 0.99 -10.60 -5.17
CA LYS A 22 0.07 -11.49 -4.44
C LYS A 22 -1.31 -11.57 -5.09
N PHE A 23 -1.83 -10.42 -5.51
CA PHE A 23 -3.17 -10.31 -6.11
C PHE A 23 -3.15 -10.49 -7.63
N ASN A 24 -1.99 -10.77 -8.22
CA ASN A 24 -1.75 -10.88 -9.66
C ASN A 24 -2.33 -9.68 -10.43
N CYS A 25 -1.97 -8.47 -9.99
CA CYS A 25 -2.44 -7.21 -10.56
C CYS A 25 -1.31 -6.19 -10.65
N THR A 26 -1.59 -5.03 -11.23
CA THR A 26 -0.56 -4.01 -11.42
C THR A 26 -0.32 -3.20 -10.13
N PRO A 27 0.93 -2.73 -9.91
CA PRO A 27 1.23 -1.77 -8.84
C PRO A 27 0.36 -0.50 -8.90
N GLU A 28 -0.02 -0.06 -10.10
CA GLU A 28 -0.90 1.08 -10.32
C GLU A 28 -2.31 0.81 -9.81
N TYR A 29 -2.85 -0.38 -10.09
CA TYR A 29 -4.14 -0.80 -9.52
C TYR A 29 -4.11 -0.79 -8.00
N ILE A 30 -3.08 -1.37 -7.38
CA ILE A 30 -2.92 -1.32 -5.92
C ILE A 30 -2.89 0.12 -5.42
N ARG A 31 -2.11 1.02 -6.04
CA ARG A 31 -2.06 2.45 -5.67
C ARG A 31 -3.43 3.12 -5.78
N SER A 32 -4.19 2.81 -6.83
CA SER A 32 -5.55 3.31 -7.00
C SER A 32 -6.50 2.77 -5.93
N VAL A 33 -6.36 1.51 -5.50
CA VAL A 33 -7.21 0.89 -4.46
C VAL A 33 -6.92 1.43 -3.06
N ILE A 34 -5.66 1.68 -2.72
CA ILE A 34 -5.24 2.21 -1.40
C ILE A 34 -5.33 3.73 -1.32
N HIS A 35 -5.70 4.41 -2.41
CA HIS A 35 -5.91 5.85 -2.39
C HIS A 35 -7.11 6.17 -1.47
N PRO A 36 -7.02 7.19 -0.60
CA PRO A 36 -8.12 7.52 0.32
C PRO A 36 -9.43 7.82 -0.41
N ASP A 37 -9.35 8.49 -1.56
CA ASP A 37 -10.50 8.80 -2.43
C ASP A 37 -10.84 7.67 -3.44
N SER A 38 -10.35 6.46 -3.21
CA SER A 38 -10.57 5.35 -4.14
C SER A 38 -12.04 4.92 -4.15
N THR A 39 -12.70 5.10 -5.29
CA THR A 39 -14.01 4.51 -5.58
C THR A 39 -13.92 3.11 -6.18
N VAL A 40 -12.70 2.56 -6.32
CA VAL A 40 -12.49 1.21 -6.85
C VAL A 40 -13.06 0.21 -5.86
N ASN A 41 -14.21 -0.36 -6.23
CA ASN A 41 -14.94 -1.31 -5.39
C ASN A 41 -15.12 -2.65 -6.13
N TRP A 42 -14.00 -3.26 -6.49
CA TRP A 42 -13.94 -4.62 -7.04
C TRP A 42 -13.85 -5.63 -5.90
N LEU A 43 -14.26 -6.88 -6.15
CA LEU A 43 -14.38 -7.97 -5.15
C LEU A 43 -13.12 -8.17 -4.26
N ARG A 44 -11.93 -7.79 -4.73
CA ARG A 44 -10.65 -7.93 -4.01
C ARG A 44 -10.11 -6.63 -3.41
N SER A 45 -10.79 -5.50 -3.60
CA SER A 45 -10.30 -4.17 -3.20
C SER A 45 -10.29 -4.01 -1.68
N ASP A 46 -11.32 -4.51 -1.01
CA ASP A 46 -11.38 -4.54 0.46
C ASP A 46 -10.25 -5.36 1.08
N GLU A 47 -9.96 -6.53 0.50
CA GLU A 47 -8.88 -7.40 0.97
C GLU A 47 -7.51 -6.74 0.78
N ILE A 48 -7.28 -6.08 -0.37
CA ILE A 48 -6.07 -5.29 -0.64
C ILE A 48 -5.93 -4.15 0.37
N ARG A 49 -7.01 -3.41 0.66
CA ARG A 49 -6.98 -2.30 1.63
C ARG A 49 -6.65 -2.80 3.03
N ARG A 50 -7.25 -3.93 3.45
CA ARG A 50 -6.98 -4.56 4.75
C ARG A 50 -5.52 -4.98 4.87
N GLU A 51 -4.99 -5.73 3.90
CA GLU A 51 -3.59 -6.16 3.92
C GLU A 51 -2.60 -5.00 3.84
N TYR A 52 -2.91 -3.99 3.02
CA TYR A 52 -2.09 -2.78 2.97
C TYR A 52 -2.07 -2.11 4.34
N LYS A 53 -3.22 -1.97 5.01
CA LYS A 53 -3.31 -1.37 6.33
C LYS A 53 -2.50 -2.15 7.36
N GLU A 54 -2.64 -3.46 7.43
CA GLU A 54 -1.87 -4.31 8.36
C GLU A 54 -0.35 -4.17 8.15
N LYS A 55 0.11 -4.25 6.90
CA LYS A 55 1.54 -4.09 6.59
C LYS A 55 2.03 -2.66 6.81
N TYR A 56 1.20 -1.67 6.49
CA TYR A 56 1.55 -0.27 6.64
C TYR A 56 1.57 0.17 8.10
N GLU A 57 0.66 -0.32 8.95
CA GLU A 57 0.67 -0.09 10.40
C GLU A 57 1.89 -0.72 11.06
N ALA A 58 2.28 -1.94 10.65
CA ALA A 58 3.53 -2.55 11.11
C ALA A 58 4.75 -1.68 10.78
N ILE A 59 4.80 -1.10 9.57
CA ILE A 59 5.88 -0.20 9.16
C ILE A 59 5.83 1.13 9.92
N ARG A 60 4.64 1.67 10.16
CA ARG A 60 4.44 2.93 10.90
C ARG A 60 4.93 2.81 12.34
N ASN A 61 4.66 1.69 13.02
CA ASN A 61 5.14 1.45 14.37
C ASN A 61 6.68 1.29 14.46
N ILE A 62 7.33 0.79 13.42
CA ILE A 62 8.80 0.67 13.36
C ILE A 62 9.47 2.03 13.11
N LEU A 63 8.76 2.96 12.48
CA LEU A 63 9.29 4.29 12.10
C LEU A 63 8.87 5.42 13.05
N SER A 64 8.01 5.12 14.04
CA SER A 64 7.55 6.07 15.06
C SER A 64 8.45 6.10 16.29
#